data_AF-A0A3C1YAG0-F1
#
_entry.id   AF-A0A3C1YAG0-F1
#
_cell.length_a   1.000
_cell.length_b   1.000
_cell.length_c   1.000
_cell.angle_alpha   90.00
_cell.angle_beta   90.00
_cell.angle_gamma   90.00
#
_symmetry.space_group_name_H-M   'P 1'
#
loop_
_entity.id
_entity.type
_entity.pdbx_description
1 polymer ?
#
loop_
_entity_poly.entity_id
_entity_poly.type
_entity_poly.pdbx_seq_one_letter_code
_entity_poly.pdbx_strand_id
1 'polypeptide(L)' 'MSILDFQRPDKVYMIESTDFHGNFEFRPLEPGYGLTIGNALRRV' A
#
# COMPACT_ATOMS: atom_id res chain seq x y z
N MET A 1 24.91 3.87 10.32
CA MET A 1 23.72 4.72 10.09
C MET A 1 23.23 4.44 8.69
N SER A 2 22.14 3.68 8.59
CA SER A 2 21.36 3.55 7.35
C SER A 2 20.68 4.89 7.11
N ILE A 3 20.86 5.47 5.93
CA ILE A 3 20.36 6.82 5.61
C ILE A 3 18.90 6.81 5.11
N LEU A 4 18.29 5.62 4.99
CA LEU A 4 16.95 5.39 4.45
C LEU A 4 16.30 4.19 5.17
N ASP A 5 15.87 4.39 6.42
CA ASP A 5 14.97 3.44 7.09
C ASP A 5 13.56 3.65 6.54
N PHE A 6 13.34 3.13 5.34
CA PHE A 6 12.04 3.18 4.66
C PHE A 6 11.02 2.35 5.43
N GLN A 7 9.92 2.95 5.89
CA GLN A 7 8.76 2.20 6.33
C GLN A 7 8.10 1.57 5.10
N ARG A 8 8.52 0.35 4.79
CA ARG A 8 7.81 -0.49 3.84
C ARG A 8 6.46 -0.85 4.46
N PRO A 9 5.39 -0.99 3.66
CA PRO A 9 4.16 -1.56 4.17
C PRO A 9 4.45 -2.97 4.67
N ASP A 10 4.43 -3.15 5.99
CA ASP A 10 4.73 -4.43 6.63
C ASP A 10 3.64 -5.47 6.32
N LYS A 11 2.40 -5.02 6.13
CA LYS A 11 1.23 -5.87 5.92
C LYS A 11 0.22 -5.22 4.98
N VAL A 12 -0.45 -6.08 4.22
CA VAL A 12 -1.66 -5.74 3.47
C VAL A 12 -2.85 -6.26 4.26
N TYR A 13 -3.78 -5.38 4.57
CA TYR A 13 -5.02 -5.72 5.25
C TYR A 13 -6.13 -5.78 4.22
N MET A 14 -6.85 -6.89 4.19
CA MET A 14 -8.05 -7.04 3.37
C MET A 14 -9.23 -6.58 4.22
N ILE A 15 -9.86 -5.46 3.83
CA ILE A 15 -11.01 -4.91 4.55
C ILE A 15 -12.27 -5.69 4.18
N GLU A 16 -12.50 -5.86 2.88
CA GLU A 16 -13.65 -6.58 2.35
C GLU A 16 -13.32 -7.16 0.98
N SER A 17 -13.96 -8.27 0.62
CA SER A 17 -13.94 -8.77 -0.74
C SER A 17 -15.20 -9.55 -1.06
N THR A 18 -15.57 -9.44 -2.31
CA THR A 18 -16.59 -10.21 -3.02
C THR A 18 -15.91 -10.89 -4.20
N ASP A 19 -16.67 -11.63 -4.99
CA ASP A 19 -16.16 -12.28 -6.21
C ASP A 19 -15.66 -11.29 -7.27
N PHE A 20 -16.12 -10.03 -7.22
CA PHE A 20 -15.83 -9.02 -8.25
C PHE A 20 -15.18 -7.73 -7.72
N HIS A 21 -15.16 -7.52 -6.41
CA HIS A 21 -14.59 -6.33 -5.78
C HIS A 21 -13.79 -6.72 -4.54
N GLY A 22 -12.60 -6.15 -4.39
CA GLY A 22 -11.78 -6.28 -3.19
C GLY A 22 -11.28 -4.92 -2.73
N ASN A 23 -11.29 -4.70 -1.42
CA ASN A 23 -10.80 -3.48 -0.79
C ASN A 23 -9.65 -3.84 0.16
N PHE A 24 -8.49 -3.26 -0.10
CA PHE A 24 -7.25 -3.55 0.60
C PHE A 24 -6.61 -2.27 1.11
N GLU A 25 -6.03 -2.35 2.30
CA GLU A 25 -5.35 -1.24 2.95
C GLU A 25 -3.91 -1.61 3.26
N PHE A 26 -2.99 -0.76 2.81
CA PHE A 26 -1.57 -0.88 3.06
C PHE A 26 -1.21 0.04 4.23
N ARG A 27 -0.81 -0.54 5.37
CA ARG A 27 -0.34 0.22 6.54
C ARG A 27 0.74 -0.56 7.33
N PRO A 28 1.74 0.13 7.90
CA PRO A 28 1.99 1.57 7.82
C PRO A 28 2.55 1.98 6.45
N LEU A 29 2.24 3.20 6.02
CA LEU A 29 2.83 3.79 4.81
C LEU A 29 3.39 5.17 5.16
N GLU A 30 4.53 5.51 4.59
CA GLU A 30 5.06 6.86 4.70
C GLU A 30 4.13 7.88 4.03
N PRO A 31 3.99 9.09 4.61
CA PRO A 31 3.27 10.18 3.96
C PRO A 31 3.76 10.39 2.52
N GLY A 32 2.83 10.41 1.56
CA GLY A 32 3.13 10.56 0.13
C GLY A 32 3.29 9.24 -0.65
N TYR A 33 3.60 8.12 0.00
CA TYR A 33 3.79 6.83 -0.70
C TYR A 33 2.50 6.22 -1.23
N GLY A 34 1.35 6.54 -0.61
CA GLY A 34 0.04 6.09 -1.09
C GLY A 34 -0.23 6.53 -2.53
N LEU A 35 0.17 7.74 -2.91
CA LEU A 35 0.00 8.25 -4.28
C LEU A 35 0.88 7.47 -5.27
N THR A 36 2.14 7.22 -4.92
CA THR A 36 3.10 6.51 -5.77
C THR A 36 2.66 5.06 -6.01
N ILE A 37 2.35 4.33 -4.93
CA ILE A 37 1.93 2.92 -5.00
C ILE A 37 0.58 2.82 -5.71
N GLY A 38 -0.39 3.67 -5.36
CA GLY A 38 -1.72 3.67 -5.98
C GLY A 38 -1.67 3.98 -7.48
N ASN A 39 -0.85 4.95 -7.89
CA ASN A 39 -0.67 5.25 -9.31
C ASN A 39 0.04 4.14 -10.07
N ALA A 40 1.02 3.46 -9.44
CA ALA A 40 1.70 2.34 -10.05
C ALA A 40 0.73 1.18 -10.27
N LEU A 41 0.01 0.75 -9.23
CA LEU A 41 -0.97 -0.35 -9.29
C LEU A 41 -2.11 -0.07 -10.28
N ARG A 42 -2.60 1.18 -10.36
CA ARG A 42 -3.68 1.53 -11.32
C ARG A 42 -3.27 1.39 -12.79
N ARG A 43 -1.96 1.36 -13.09
CA ARG A 43 -1.42 1.36 -14.46
C ARG A 43 -1.07 -0.03 -14.98
N VAL A 44 -1.14 -1.06 -14.13
CA VAL A 44 -0.88 -2.47 -14.48
C VAL A 44 -2.14 -3.29 -14.29
#